data_AF-A0A1F7V9N9-F1
#
_entry.id   AF-A0A1F7V9N9-F1
#
_cell.length_a   1.000
_cell.length_b   1.000
_cell.length_c   1.000
_cell.angle_alpha   90.00
_cell.angle_beta   90.00
_cell.angle_gamma   90.00
#
_symmetry.space_group_name_H-M   'P 1'
#
loop_
_entity.id
_entity.type
_entity.pdbx_description
1 polymer ?
#
loop_
_entity_poly.entity_id
_entity_poly.type
_entity_poly.pdbx_seq_one_letter_code
_entity_poly.pdbx_strand_id
1 'polypeptide(L)'
;MSVFNQAPKRIHWLTIVFVLALAASGGFWRYQNQIISFVNDWWSPTATSEGKSGITIDDKVFQSEFWQSLRSYGRLPIEPSPTGRANPFRPPSKFVDTPGSRDAKRVSDVITIASSLAQYYSQEGRYPAGQAIELGEESAQCLVKRGWVGESVCAKTQMKYLDSVPRDPGAGQYLYTSDGSSYTLKVFKETSPGGPSFWEYSVPTKTP
;
A
#
# COMPACT_ATOMS: atom_id res chain seq x y z
N MET A 1 -39.67 21.06 4.90
CA MET A 1 -39.50 20.57 3.51
C MET A 1 -38.11 19.99 3.40
N SER A 2 -37.97 18.66 3.40
CA SER A 2 -36.68 17.97 3.31
C SER A 2 -36.64 17.21 1.99
N VAL A 3 -35.71 17.59 1.11
CA VAL A 3 -35.52 16.99 -0.22
C VAL A 3 -34.47 15.90 -0.08
N PHE A 4 -34.91 14.64 -0.06
CA PHE A 4 -34.00 13.49 -0.17
C PHE A 4 -33.62 13.27 -1.63
N ASN A 5 -32.34 13.50 -1.94
CA ASN A 5 -31.74 13.24 -3.24
C ASN A 5 -31.46 11.72 -3.38
N GLN A 6 -32.21 11.03 -4.23
CA GLN A 6 -31.92 9.64 -4.59
C GLN A 6 -30.82 9.59 -5.67
N ALA A 7 -29.68 9.00 -5.34
CA ALA A 7 -28.63 8.69 -6.30
C ALA A 7 -29.01 7.47 -7.18
N PRO A 8 -28.67 7.46 -8.49
CA PRO A 8 -29.09 6.42 -9.42
C PRO A 8 -28.31 5.10 -9.25
N LYS A 9 -29.05 4.02 -9.03
CA LYS A 9 -28.61 2.61 -9.05
C LYS A 9 -28.23 2.18 -10.47
N ARG A 10 -26.97 2.38 -10.89
CA ARG A 10 -26.48 1.88 -12.19
C ARG A 10 -25.07 1.27 -12.14
N ILE A 11 -24.78 0.37 -11.19
CA ILE A 11 -23.55 -0.43 -11.21
C ILE A 11 -23.79 -1.84 -10.62
N HIS A 12 -24.60 -2.68 -11.26
CA HIS A 12 -24.71 -4.10 -10.85
C HIS A 12 -24.80 -5.11 -12.01
N TRP A 13 -25.02 -4.68 -13.26
CA TRP A 13 -25.27 -5.63 -14.35
C TRP A 13 -24.00 -6.32 -14.87
N LEU A 14 -22.88 -5.61 -14.97
CA LEU A 14 -21.63 -6.16 -15.51
C LEU A 14 -20.99 -7.21 -14.59
N THR A 15 -21.10 -7.03 -13.27
CA THR A 15 -20.59 -8.00 -12.28
C THR A 15 -21.39 -9.29 -12.27
N ILE A 16 -22.70 -9.23 -12.44
CA ILE A 16 -23.56 -10.42 -12.52
C ILE A 16 -23.23 -11.25 -13.77
N VAL A 17 -23.04 -10.60 -14.92
CA VAL A 17 -22.70 -11.29 -16.18
C VAL A 17 -21.33 -11.98 -16.09
N PHE A 18 -20.35 -11.35 -15.45
CA PHE A 18 -19.02 -11.94 -15.28
C PHE A 18 -19.02 -13.19 -14.37
N VAL A 19 -19.79 -13.16 -13.28
CA VAL A 19 -19.95 -14.31 -12.37
C VAL A 19 -20.66 -15.48 -13.06
N LEU A 20 -21.70 -15.20 -13.86
CA LEU A 20 -22.40 -16.24 -14.63
C LEU A 20 -21.52 -16.86 -15.73
N ALA A 21 -20.67 -16.07 -16.38
CA ALA A 21 -19.74 -16.58 -17.40
C ALA A 21 -18.67 -17.51 -16.80
N LEU A 22 -18.22 -17.24 -15.57
CA LEU A 22 -17.27 -18.11 -14.84
C LEU A 22 -17.91 -19.41 -14.33
N ALA A 23 -19.22 -19.41 -14.03
CA ALA A 23 -19.92 -20.61 -13.60
C ALA A 23 -20.09 -21.65 -14.73
N ALA A 24 -20.20 -21.20 -15.99
CA ALA A 24 -20.42 -22.06 -17.15
C ALA A 24 -19.18 -22.84 -17.63
N SER A 25 -17.97 -22.45 -17.23
CA SER A 25 -16.70 -23.04 -17.71
C SER A 25 -16.25 -24.29 -16.95
N GLY A 26 -17.08 -24.86 -16.08
CA GLY A 26 -16.81 -26.14 -15.40
C GLY A 26 -15.73 -26.10 -14.31
N GLY A 27 -15.00 -25.00 -14.15
CA GLY A 27 -13.98 -24.81 -13.11
C GLY A 27 -14.53 -24.36 -11.75
N PHE A 28 -15.82 -24.02 -11.67
CA PHE A 28 -16.43 -23.35 -10.52
C PHE A 28 -16.37 -24.17 -9.21
N TRP A 29 -16.49 -25.49 -9.29
CA TRP A 29 -16.53 -26.36 -8.11
C TRP A 29 -15.21 -26.41 -7.32
N ARG A 30 -14.05 -26.16 -7.96
CA ARG A 30 -12.76 -26.16 -7.25
C ARG A 30 -12.50 -24.85 -6.48
N TYR A 31 -13.16 -23.76 -6.86
CA TYR A 31 -12.91 -22.42 -6.31
C TYR A 31 -14.10 -21.83 -5.57
N GLN A 32 -15.19 -22.60 -5.42
CA GLN A 32 -16.43 -22.12 -4.83
C GLN A 32 -16.22 -21.50 -3.43
N ASN A 33 -15.39 -22.13 -2.59
CA ASN A 33 -15.11 -21.64 -1.24
C ASN A 33 -14.27 -20.34 -1.21
N GLN A 34 -13.34 -20.17 -2.16
CA GLN A 34 -12.51 -18.95 -2.27
C GLN A 34 -13.29 -17.78 -2.87
N ILE A 35 -14.20 -18.05 -3.81
CA ILE A 35 -15.05 -17.04 -4.41
C ILE A 35 -16.12 -16.60 -3.41
N ILE A 36 -16.72 -17.53 -2.65
CA ILE A 36 -17.69 -17.19 -1.59
C ILE A 36 -17.03 -16.35 -0.48
N SER A 37 -15.80 -16.67 -0.05
CA SER A 37 -15.11 -15.86 0.96
C SER A 37 -14.80 -14.45 0.45
N PHE A 38 -14.30 -14.33 -0.77
CA PHE A 38 -14.00 -13.04 -1.39
C PHE A 38 -15.27 -12.20 -1.60
N VAL A 39 -16.36 -12.80 -2.08
CA VAL A 39 -17.64 -12.11 -2.26
C VAL A 39 -18.22 -11.70 -0.91
N ASN A 40 -18.15 -12.53 0.13
CA ASN A 40 -18.62 -12.16 1.46
C ASN A 40 -17.79 -11.02 2.09
N ASP A 41 -16.47 -10.98 1.86
CA ASP A 41 -15.62 -9.87 2.30
C ASP A 41 -15.89 -8.58 1.51
N TRP A 42 -16.22 -8.70 0.23
CA TRP A 42 -16.49 -7.56 -0.64
C TRP A 42 -17.90 -6.98 -0.45
N TRP A 43 -18.90 -7.83 -0.19
CA TRP A 43 -20.32 -7.43 -0.08
C TRP A 43 -20.76 -7.13 1.33
N SER A 44 -20.00 -7.50 2.36
CA SER A 44 -20.25 -7.02 3.71
C SER A 44 -20.12 -5.50 3.71
N PRO A 45 -21.24 -4.75 3.85
CA PRO A 45 -21.10 -3.36 4.27
C PRO A 45 -20.28 -3.43 5.56
N THR A 46 -19.34 -2.51 5.76
CA THR A 46 -18.68 -2.36 7.06
C THR A 46 -19.76 -2.10 8.09
N ALA A 47 -20.33 -3.17 8.64
CA ALA A 47 -21.03 -3.15 9.89
C ALA A 47 -19.96 -2.65 10.85
N THR A 48 -20.21 -1.47 11.40
CA THR A 48 -19.58 -1.01 12.62
C THR A 48 -19.86 -2.06 13.69
N SER A 49 -19.08 -3.14 13.69
CA SER A 49 -18.97 -4.05 14.80
C SER A 49 -18.09 -3.34 15.83
N GLU A 50 -18.73 -2.69 16.78
CA GLU A 50 -18.15 -2.52 18.11
C GLU A 50 -17.83 -3.93 18.64
N GLY A 51 -16.61 -4.41 18.40
CA GLY A 51 -16.22 -5.73 18.86
C GLY A 51 -15.14 -6.39 18.00
N LYS A 52 -13.89 -6.24 18.44
CA LYS A 52 -12.79 -7.18 18.23
C LYS A 52 -12.46 -7.59 16.78
N SER A 53 -12.31 -6.63 15.88
CA SER A 53 -11.30 -6.77 14.83
C SER A 53 -10.09 -5.94 15.23
N GLY A 54 -8.91 -6.55 15.22
CA GLY A 54 -7.62 -5.89 15.52
C GLY A 54 -7.19 -4.87 14.45
N ILE A 55 -8.16 -4.20 13.84
CA ILE A 55 -7.95 -3.03 12.98
C ILE A 55 -8.07 -1.83 13.93
N THR A 56 -6.92 -1.37 14.40
CA THR A 56 -6.79 -0.22 15.28
C THR A 56 -7.34 1.03 14.58
N ILE A 57 -7.79 2.03 15.36
CA ILE A 57 -8.30 3.30 14.83
C ILE A 57 -7.29 3.93 13.85
N ASP A 58 -6.00 3.70 14.07
CA ASP A 58 -4.89 4.14 13.24
C ASP A 58 -4.91 3.57 11.82
N ASP A 59 -5.44 2.36 11.60
CA ASP A 59 -5.57 1.75 10.27
C ASP A 59 -6.67 2.43 9.43
N LYS A 60 -7.73 2.91 10.09
CA LYS A 60 -8.79 3.70 9.43
C LYS A 60 -8.32 5.12 9.15
N VAL A 61 -7.54 5.70 10.06
CA VAL A 61 -6.86 7.00 9.83
C VAL A 61 -5.94 6.88 8.63
N PHE A 62 -5.15 5.80 8.52
CA PHE A 62 -4.29 5.55 7.37
C PHE A 62 -5.05 5.49 6.05
N GLN A 63 -6.15 4.73 5.94
CA GLN A 63 -6.95 4.73 4.70
C GLN A 63 -7.53 6.13 4.41
N SER A 64 -7.98 6.86 5.42
CA SER A 64 -8.57 8.18 5.23
C SER A 64 -7.55 9.23 4.80
N GLU A 65 -6.36 9.27 5.42
CA GLU A 65 -5.28 10.19 5.10
C GLU A 65 -4.57 9.79 3.80
N PHE A 66 -4.43 8.49 3.52
CA PHE A 66 -3.95 7.98 2.23
C PHE A 66 -4.84 8.47 1.07
N TRP A 67 -6.15 8.27 1.17
CA TRP A 67 -7.08 8.72 0.13
C TRP A 67 -7.23 10.24 0.10
N GLN A 68 -7.06 10.94 1.21
CA GLN A 68 -7.05 12.42 1.23
C GLN A 68 -5.76 12.98 0.63
N SER A 69 -4.62 12.38 0.91
CA SER A 69 -3.32 12.65 0.29
C SER A 69 -3.37 12.43 -1.22
N LEU A 70 -3.86 11.28 -1.68
CA LEU A 70 -4.05 11.04 -3.12
C LEU A 70 -5.00 12.05 -3.78
N ARG A 71 -6.05 12.50 -3.07
CA ARG A 71 -6.97 13.53 -3.56
C ARG A 71 -6.36 14.93 -3.56
N SER A 72 -5.51 15.27 -2.60
CA SER A 72 -4.80 16.56 -2.57
C SER A 72 -3.71 16.61 -3.66
N TYR A 73 -3.00 15.50 -3.88
CA TYR A 73 -1.98 15.40 -4.93
C TYR A 73 -2.57 15.21 -6.34
N GLY A 74 -3.79 14.66 -6.45
CA GLY A 74 -4.53 14.54 -7.72
C GLY A 74 -5.10 15.87 -8.25
N ARG A 75 -5.12 16.93 -7.43
CA ARG A 75 -5.42 18.31 -7.87
C ARG A 75 -4.12 19.05 -8.21
N LEU A 76 -3.39 18.57 -9.22
CA LEU A 76 -2.46 19.44 -9.91
C LEU A 76 -3.28 20.53 -10.65
N PRO A 77 -2.96 21.82 -10.54
CA PRO A 77 -3.51 22.84 -11.42
C PRO A 77 -2.92 22.64 -12.81
N ILE A 78 -3.51 21.72 -13.57
CA ILE A 78 -3.28 21.59 -15.01
C ILE A 78 -4.52 22.16 -15.70
N GLU A 79 -4.76 23.46 -15.55
CA GLU A 79 -5.51 24.16 -16.58
C GLU A 79 -4.49 24.53 -17.67
N PRO A 80 -4.51 23.87 -18.84
CA PRO A 80 -3.67 24.28 -19.95
C PRO A 80 -4.14 25.67 -20.40
N SER A 81 -3.24 26.65 -20.30
CA SER A 81 -3.39 27.90 -21.03
C SER A 81 -3.52 27.57 -22.54
N PRO A 82 -4.54 28.08 -23.23
CA PRO A 82 -4.82 27.73 -24.62
C PRO A 82 -3.88 28.53 -25.54
N THR A 83 -2.61 28.18 -25.59
CA THR A 83 -1.70 28.66 -26.64
C THR A 83 -1.14 27.46 -27.39
N GLY A 84 -1.68 27.25 -28.59
CA GLY A 84 -1.45 26.06 -29.39
C GLY A 84 0.01 25.87 -29.80
N ARG A 85 0.51 24.65 -29.55
CA ARG A 85 1.50 23.84 -30.30
C ARG A 85 2.44 23.09 -29.35
N ALA A 86 1.93 22.01 -28.77
CA ALA A 86 2.74 20.86 -28.35
C ALA A 86 1.86 19.60 -28.46
N ASN A 87 2.46 18.49 -28.90
CA ASN A 87 1.78 17.21 -29.06
C ASN A 87 1.15 16.78 -27.71
N PRO A 88 -0.18 16.67 -27.60
CA PRO A 88 -0.87 16.38 -26.33
C PRO A 88 -0.54 14.98 -25.76
N PHE A 89 0.18 14.15 -26.53
CA PHE A 89 0.62 12.82 -26.12
C PHE A 89 2.11 12.71 -25.85
N ARG A 90 2.87 13.82 -25.83
CA ARG A 90 4.24 13.75 -25.31
C ARG A 90 4.13 13.78 -23.79
N PRO A 91 4.36 12.64 -23.08
CA PRO A 91 4.45 12.70 -21.63
C PRO A 91 5.48 13.79 -21.28
N PRO A 92 5.20 14.67 -20.31
CA PRO A 92 6.16 15.69 -19.94
C PRO A 92 7.49 15.01 -19.66
N SER A 93 8.53 15.38 -20.42
CA SER A 93 9.84 14.68 -20.43
C SER A 93 10.60 14.75 -19.09
N LYS A 94 9.99 15.36 -18.08
CA LYS A 94 10.47 15.43 -16.70
C LYS A 94 9.24 15.30 -15.81
N PHE A 95 9.05 14.14 -15.21
CA PHE A 95 8.25 14.07 -13.98
C PHE A 95 8.84 15.10 -13.04
N VAL A 96 8.05 16.09 -12.64
CA VAL A 96 8.54 17.14 -11.75
C VAL A 96 8.80 16.47 -10.41
N ASP A 97 10.07 16.35 -10.06
CA ASP A 97 10.51 15.80 -8.79
C ASP A 97 10.26 16.84 -7.68
N THR A 98 8.99 16.99 -7.32
CA THR A 98 8.54 17.85 -6.22
C THR A 98 8.58 17.09 -4.89
N PRO A 99 8.72 17.79 -3.75
CA PRO A 99 8.55 17.17 -2.42
C PRO A 99 7.25 16.36 -2.30
N GLY A 100 6.14 16.88 -2.83
CA GLY A 100 4.85 16.19 -2.80
C GLY A 100 4.79 14.91 -3.63
N SER A 101 5.39 14.91 -4.84
CA SER A 101 5.49 13.69 -5.66
C SER A 101 6.42 12.64 -5.02
N ARG A 102 7.48 13.07 -4.33
CA ARG A 102 8.34 12.16 -3.56
C ARG A 102 7.59 11.57 -2.37
N ASP A 103 6.83 12.37 -1.63
CA ASP A 103 6.00 11.90 -0.52
C ASP A 103 4.93 10.89 -1.00
N ALA A 104 4.30 11.12 -2.16
CA ALA A 104 3.40 10.14 -2.76
C ALA A 104 4.12 8.82 -3.11
N LYS A 105 5.35 8.89 -3.61
CA LYS A 105 6.16 7.69 -3.85
C LYS A 105 6.53 6.98 -2.53
N ARG A 106 6.90 7.71 -1.48
CA ARG A 106 7.19 7.15 -0.14
C ARG A 106 6.02 6.32 0.38
N VAL A 107 4.80 6.81 0.21
CA VAL A 107 3.59 6.07 0.57
C VAL A 107 3.47 4.76 -0.21
N SER A 108 3.70 4.80 -1.53
CA SER A 108 3.69 3.58 -2.36
C SER A 108 4.76 2.59 -1.91
N ASP A 109 5.97 3.07 -1.63
CA ASP A 109 7.11 2.26 -1.17
C ASP A 109 6.78 1.54 0.15
N VAL A 110 6.18 2.26 1.11
CA VAL A 110 5.74 1.73 2.40
C VAL A 110 4.71 0.61 2.23
N ILE A 111 3.75 0.77 1.33
CA ILE A 111 2.73 -0.25 1.05
C ILE A 111 3.40 -1.52 0.50
N THR A 112 4.36 -1.37 -0.41
CA THR A 112 5.14 -2.51 -0.93
C THR A 112 5.91 -3.22 0.19
N ILE A 113 6.63 -2.47 1.04
CA ILE A 113 7.38 -3.02 2.17
C ILE A 113 6.44 -3.76 3.14
N ALA A 114 5.33 -3.13 3.54
CA ALA A 114 4.37 -3.70 4.48
C ALA A 114 3.72 -4.97 3.92
N SER A 115 3.38 -4.99 2.62
CA SER A 115 2.82 -6.17 1.95
C SER A 115 3.82 -7.33 1.92
N SER A 116 5.08 -7.09 1.59
CA SER A 116 6.13 -8.12 1.62
C SER A 116 6.41 -8.62 3.03
N LEU A 117 6.38 -7.75 4.05
CA LEU A 117 6.51 -8.14 5.45
C LEU A 117 5.35 -9.02 5.92
N ALA A 118 4.12 -8.73 5.48
CA ALA A 118 2.96 -9.57 5.76
C ALA A 118 3.11 -10.96 5.11
N GLN A 119 3.60 -11.01 3.86
CA GLN A 119 3.91 -12.28 3.20
C GLN A 119 5.01 -13.06 3.93
N TYR A 120 6.07 -12.38 4.37
CA TYR A 120 7.15 -12.98 5.16
C TYR A 120 6.61 -13.59 6.46
N TYR A 121 5.81 -12.83 7.22
CA TYR A 121 5.21 -13.32 8.47
C TYR A 121 4.32 -14.54 8.23
N SER A 122 3.54 -14.56 7.14
CA SER A 122 2.69 -15.70 6.80
C SER A 122 3.47 -16.99 6.55
N GLN A 123 4.72 -16.91 6.13
CA GLN A 123 5.55 -18.08 5.81
C GLN A 123 6.50 -18.44 6.95
N GLU A 124 7.05 -17.45 7.65
CA GLU A 124 8.09 -17.63 8.66
C GLU A 124 7.56 -17.53 10.10
N GLY A 125 6.30 -17.13 10.28
CA GLY A 125 5.62 -17.05 11.58
C GLY A 125 6.11 -15.92 12.49
N ARG A 126 6.99 -15.05 11.98
CA ARG A 126 7.59 -13.91 12.69
C ARG A 126 8.04 -12.86 11.68
N TYR A 127 8.24 -11.63 12.13
CA TYR A 127 8.91 -10.58 11.35
C TYR A 127 10.44 -10.74 11.42
N PRO A 128 11.19 -10.21 10.43
CA PRO A 128 12.66 -10.17 10.50
C PRO A 128 13.11 -9.31 11.70
N ALA A 129 13.83 -9.88 12.66
CA ALA A 129 14.33 -9.09 13.79
C ALA A 129 15.37 -8.04 13.32
N GLY A 130 15.37 -6.88 13.96
CA GLY A 130 16.29 -5.79 13.61
C GLY A 130 16.06 -4.53 14.42
N GLN A 131 17.12 -3.73 14.61
CA GLN A 131 17.02 -2.44 15.31
C GLN A 131 17.54 -1.34 14.41
N ALA A 132 16.67 -0.37 14.10
CA ALA A 132 16.98 0.78 13.24
C ALA A 132 17.70 0.40 11.92
N ILE A 133 17.22 -0.65 11.24
CA ILE A 133 17.74 -1.05 9.94
C ILE A 133 17.31 -0.03 8.89
N GLU A 134 18.27 0.53 8.18
CA GLU A 134 18.00 1.40 7.02
C GLU A 134 17.69 0.55 5.79
N LEU A 135 16.44 0.65 5.33
CA LEU A 135 15.91 -0.11 4.20
C LEU A 135 16.32 0.54 2.86
N GLY A 136 16.72 -0.31 1.90
CA GLY A 136 17.15 0.15 0.57
C GLY A 136 18.64 0.51 0.48
N GLU A 137 19.39 0.33 1.57
CA GLU A 137 20.84 0.52 1.65
C GLU A 137 21.60 -0.82 1.72
N GLU A 138 22.94 -0.76 1.79
CA GLU A 138 23.86 -1.90 1.63
C GLU A 138 23.48 -3.15 2.43
N SER A 139 22.95 -3.03 3.65
CA SER A 139 22.60 -4.17 4.50
C SER A 139 21.18 -4.72 4.30
N ALA A 140 20.28 -3.99 3.63
CA ALA A 140 18.86 -4.32 3.53
C ALA A 140 18.29 -3.97 2.16
N GLN A 141 18.92 -4.47 1.10
CA GLN A 141 18.47 -4.29 -0.28
C GLN A 141 17.35 -5.26 -0.68
N CYS A 142 17.18 -6.39 -0.01
CA CYS A 142 16.06 -7.29 -0.26
C CYS A 142 15.64 -8.12 0.94
N LEU A 143 14.43 -8.70 0.85
CA LEU A 143 13.85 -9.53 1.90
C LEU A 143 13.79 -10.98 1.44
N VAL A 144 14.48 -11.85 2.17
CA VAL A 144 14.54 -13.29 1.91
C VAL A 144 14.25 -14.05 3.20
N LYS A 145 14.18 -15.39 3.15
CA LYS A 145 13.85 -16.22 4.32
C LYS A 145 14.67 -15.96 5.60
N ARG A 146 15.94 -15.56 5.46
CA ARG A 146 16.80 -15.21 6.60
C ARG A 146 16.60 -13.78 7.13
N GLY A 147 15.66 -13.02 6.57
CA GLY A 147 15.41 -11.62 6.89
C GLY A 147 15.98 -10.65 5.84
N TRP A 148 16.34 -9.45 6.30
CA TRP A 148 16.95 -8.40 5.46
C TRP A 148 18.37 -8.77 5.06
N VAL A 149 18.70 -8.53 3.79
CA VAL A 149 20.02 -8.87 3.25
C VAL A 149 20.53 -7.82 2.28
N GLY A 150 21.84 -7.69 2.21
CA GLY A 150 22.52 -6.86 1.22
C GLY A 150 22.60 -7.46 -0.18
N GLU A 151 23.10 -6.66 -1.12
CA GLU A 151 23.13 -6.93 -2.57
C GLU A 151 23.71 -8.29 -2.93
N SER A 152 24.87 -8.60 -2.37
CA SER A 152 25.66 -9.78 -2.75
C SER A 152 24.94 -11.10 -2.47
N VAL A 153 24.18 -11.15 -1.38
CA VAL A 153 23.34 -12.31 -1.05
C VAL A 153 22.00 -12.20 -1.75
N CYS A 154 21.50 -10.98 -1.94
CA CYS A 154 20.27 -10.76 -2.67
C CYS A 154 20.35 -11.31 -4.10
N ALA A 155 21.41 -11.00 -4.84
CA ALA A 155 21.61 -11.43 -6.22
C ALA A 155 21.67 -12.96 -6.37
N LYS A 156 22.16 -13.66 -5.34
CA LYS A 156 22.33 -15.13 -5.34
C LYS A 156 21.08 -15.88 -4.87
N THR A 157 20.15 -15.22 -4.20
CA THR A 157 18.98 -15.88 -3.61
C THR A 157 17.86 -15.99 -4.64
N GLN A 158 17.30 -17.17 -4.85
CA GLN A 158 16.21 -17.38 -5.82
C GLN A 158 14.82 -17.07 -5.25
N MET A 159 14.58 -17.40 -3.97
CA MET A 159 13.28 -17.18 -3.32
C MET A 159 13.35 -15.94 -2.43
N LYS A 160 12.64 -14.87 -2.83
CA LYS A 160 12.59 -13.60 -2.13
C LYS A 160 11.14 -13.19 -1.89
N TYR A 161 10.90 -12.49 -0.79
CA TYR A 161 9.60 -11.88 -0.46
C TYR A 161 9.51 -10.44 -0.97
N LEU A 162 10.66 -9.79 -1.13
CA LEU A 162 10.81 -8.49 -1.76
C LEU A 162 12.13 -8.48 -2.51
N ASP A 163 12.08 -8.38 -3.84
CA ASP A 163 13.28 -8.49 -4.69
C ASP A 163 14.23 -7.31 -4.56
N SER A 164 13.65 -6.10 -4.47
CA SER A 164 14.38 -4.85 -4.30
C SER A 164 13.60 -4.00 -3.31
N VAL A 165 14.26 -3.65 -2.22
CA VAL A 165 13.72 -2.73 -1.23
C VAL A 165 13.82 -1.33 -1.82
N PRO A 166 12.71 -0.57 -1.87
CA PRO A 166 12.76 0.79 -2.37
C PRO A 166 13.63 1.66 -1.46
N ARG A 167 14.44 2.51 -2.07
CA ARG A 167 15.17 3.59 -1.40
C ARG A 167 14.30 4.83 -1.34
N ASP A 168 14.49 5.66 -0.31
CA ASP A 168 13.89 6.98 -0.24
C ASP A 168 14.21 7.79 -1.52
N PRO A 169 13.22 8.41 -2.17
CA PRO A 169 13.45 9.16 -3.41
C PRO A 169 14.10 10.53 -3.21
N GLY A 170 14.34 10.95 -1.97
CA GLY A 170 14.98 12.22 -1.63
C GLY A 170 16.17 12.01 -0.69
N ALA A 171 16.25 12.83 0.36
CA ALA A 171 17.29 12.75 1.38
C ALA A 171 16.82 12.05 2.67
N GLY A 172 15.63 11.44 2.64
CA GLY A 172 15.07 10.69 3.77
C GLY A 172 15.63 9.27 3.85
N GLN A 173 15.07 8.50 4.76
CA GLN A 173 15.41 7.09 4.96
C GLN A 173 14.18 6.32 5.45
N TYR A 174 14.17 5.02 5.20
CA TYR A 174 13.15 4.11 5.74
C TYR A 174 13.78 3.31 6.86
N LEU A 175 13.40 3.58 8.11
CA LEU A 175 13.96 2.90 9.28
C LEU A 175 13.02 1.82 9.78
N TYR A 176 13.53 0.60 9.84
CA TYR A 176 12.81 -0.58 10.28
C TYR A 176 13.32 -1.08 11.63
N THR A 177 12.40 -1.36 12.55
CA THR A 177 12.70 -1.99 13.85
C THR A 177 11.67 -3.08 14.13
N SER A 178 12.12 -4.24 14.61
CA SER A 178 11.25 -5.36 14.96
C SER A 178 11.88 -6.25 16.03
N ASP A 179 11.03 -6.71 16.94
CA ASP A 179 11.32 -7.74 17.94
C ASP A 179 10.96 -9.17 17.44
N GLY A 180 10.53 -9.29 16.19
CA GLY A 180 10.03 -10.52 15.57
C GLY A 180 8.52 -10.76 15.73
N SER A 181 7.85 -10.10 16.67
CA SER A 181 6.40 -10.23 16.87
C SER A 181 5.63 -9.01 16.36
N SER A 182 6.23 -7.84 16.49
CA SER A 182 5.76 -6.55 16.02
C SER A 182 6.83 -5.86 15.19
N TYR A 183 6.47 -4.85 14.44
CA TYR A 183 7.45 -3.99 13.80
C TYR A 183 6.99 -2.54 13.72
N THR A 184 7.96 -1.66 13.62
CA THR A 184 7.80 -0.23 13.37
C THR A 184 8.61 0.15 12.14
N LEU A 185 7.98 0.87 11.22
CA LEU A 185 8.57 1.46 10.04
C LEU A 185 8.43 2.98 10.12
N LYS A 186 9.55 3.69 10.20
CA LYS A 186 9.60 5.16 10.23
C LYS A 186 10.01 5.70 8.87
N VAL A 187 9.27 6.71 8.42
CA VAL A 187 9.39 7.30 7.08
C VAL A 187 9.42 8.81 7.22
N PHE A 188 10.47 9.46 6.73
CA PHE A 188 10.61 10.91 6.83
C PHE A 188 9.89 11.62 5.68
N LYS A 189 9.02 12.58 6.00
CA LYS A 189 8.32 13.42 5.03
C LYS A 189 9.15 14.65 4.68
N GLU A 190 8.96 15.14 3.46
CA GLU A 190 9.50 16.45 3.07
C GLU A 190 8.46 17.57 3.17
N THR A 191 7.19 17.29 2.90
CA THR A 191 6.13 18.30 3.00
C THR A 191 5.50 18.29 4.39
N SER A 192 5.97 19.20 5.24
CA SER A 192 5.41 19.35 6.58
C SER A 192 5.42 20.82 6.99
N PRO A 193 4.25 21.45 7.24
CA PRO A 193 4.17 22.81 7.74
C PRO A 193 4.64 22.82 9.21
N GLY A 194 5.94 22.95 9.44
CA GLY A 194 6.53 22.97 10.79
C GLY A 194 7.93 22.35 10.93
N GLY A 195 8.56 21.91 9.84
CA GLY A 195 9.87 21.24 9.88
C GLY A 195 9.77 19.73 9.63
N PRO A 196 10.89 18.99 9.72
CA PRO A 196 10.92 17.57 9.38
C PRO A 196 9.96 16.79 10.28
N SER A 197 8.97 16.14 9.66
CA SER A 197 8.05 15.22 10.32
C SER A 197 8.20 13.83 9.73
N PHE A 198 7.77 12.81 10.47
CA PHE A 198 7.81 11.43 10.02
C PHE A 198 6.43 10.79 10.12
N TRP A 199 6.18 9.80 9.27
CA TRP A 199 5.14 8.81 9.49
C TRP A 199 5.75 7.63 10.25
N GLU A 200 5.02 7.13 11.22
CA GLU A 200 5.36 5.90 11.94
C GLU A 200 4.26 4.89 11.69
N TYR A 201 4.63 3.78 11.05
CA TYR A 201 3.73 2.66 10.82
C TYR A 201 4.13 1.53 11.75
N SER A 202 3.24 1.18 12.68
CA SER A 202 3.48 0.13 13.67
C SER A 202 2.41 -0.94 13.55
N VAL A 203 2.84 -2.20 13.40
CA VAL A 203 1.95 -3.35 13.46
C VAL A 203 2.10 -3.99 14.84
N PRO A 204 1.04 -3.97 15.68
CA PRO A 204 1.11 -4.51 17.02
C PRO A 204 1.30 -6.03 17.00
N THR A 205 1.79 -6.56 18.11
CA THR A 205 1.86 -8.01 18.31
C THR A 205 0.46 -8.60 18.19
N LYS A 206 0.33 -9.67 17.40
CA LYS A 206 -0.91 -10.43 17.37
C LYS A 206 -1.00 -11.18 18.69
N THR A 207 -1.86 -10.71 19.59
CA THR A 207 -2.11 -11.42 20.86
C THR A 207 -2.52 -12.86 20.54
N PRO A 208 -1.85 -13.87 21.15
CA PRO A 208 -2.13 -15.28 20.87
C PRO A 208 -3.57 -15.68 21.17
#